data_AF-A0A2S2NGG7-F1
#
_entry.id   AF-A0A2S2NGG7-F1
#
_cell.length_a   1.000
_cell.length_b   1.000
_cell.length_c   1.000
_cell.angle_alpha   90.00
_cell.angle_beta   90.00
_cell.angle_gamma   90.00
#
_symmetry.space_group_name_H-M   'P 1'
#
loop_
_entity.id
_entity.type
_entity.pdbx_description
1 polymer ?
#
loop_
_entity_poly.entity_id
_entity_poly.type
_entity_poly.pdbx_seq_one_letter_code
_entity_poly.pdbx_strand_id
1 'polypeptide(L)'
;MIKSGGLNFCSIATSFIPDLKKVMQFEEICNDSGFTKNCLSSGHHLDSVVHNICQNIAEGTNYFKLLIDVFIQAMSNSNNSHLHNFYIIIPSLTLNFIEHSINSKEKMYKKSKGAMFTDDGFAVGIAYLLRILGLNNEFDSLKWFQSVSENYEEKLNVLKSQEINALKDDAKLQQPLSLSYTRLQVYYKEFMLLYYNINSARIFFQARNIN
;
A
#
# COMPACT_ATOMS: atom_id res chain seq x y z
N MET A 1 4.49 5.06 -14.57
CA MET A 1 4.82 4.95 -16.01
C MET A 1 3.60 5.16 -16.88
N ILE A 2 2.53 4.36 -16.78
CA ILE A 2 1.30 4.51 -17.60
C ILE A 2 0.58 5.85 -17.37
N LYS A 3 0.39 6.26 -16.11
CA LYS A 3 -0.22 7.58 -15.77
C LYS A 3 0.56 8.75 -16.38
N SER A 4 1.89 8.73 -16.26
CA SER A 4 2.75 9.77 -16.84
C SER A 4 2.70 9.76 -18.37
N GLY A 5 2.62 8.59 -19.00
CA GLY A 5 2.46 8.45 -20.45
C GLY A 5 1.11 8.98 -20.94
N GLY A 6 0.02 8.62 -20.27
CA GLY A 6 -1.33 9.11 -20.58
C GLY A 6 -1.47 10.62 -20.37
N LEU A 7 -0.96 11.14 -19.26
CA LEU A 7 -0.92 12.59 -19.00
C LEU A 7 -0.05 13.33 -20.01
N ASN A 8 1.11 12.77 -20.39
CA ASN A 8 1.97 13.39 -21.39
C ASN A 8 1.29 13.41 -22.77
N PHE A 9 0.65 12.30 -23.17
CA PHE A 9 -0.13 12.25 -24.41
C PHE A 9 -1.27 13.28 -24.40
N CYS A 10 -2.06 13.33 -23.33
CA CYS A 10 -3.16 14.30 -23.20
C CYS A 10 -2.62 15.73 -23.18
N SER A 11 -1.50 15.99 -22.49
CA SER A 11 -0.84 17.30 -22.45
C SER A 11 -0.34 17.76 -23.82
N ILE A 12 0.21 16.85 -24.63
CA ILE A 12 0.63 17.15 -26.01
C ILE A 12 -0.61 17.40 -26.88
N ALA A 13 -1.66 16.58 -26.75
CA ALA A 13 -2.90 16.74 -27.51
C ALA A 13 -3.64 18.06 -27.19
N THR A 14 -3.58 18.52 -25.93
CA THR A 14 -4.16 19.80 -25.51
C THR A 14 -3.32 21.03 -25.84
N SER A 15 -2.09 20.87 -26.33
CA SER A 15 -1.24 22.02 -26.68
C SER A 15 -1.85 22.90 -27.78
N PHE A 16 -2.78 22.34 -28.55
CA PHE A 16 -3.51 23.02 -29.62
C PHE A 16 -4.83 23.65 -29.15
N ILE A 17 -5.22 23.45 -27.89
CA ILE A 17 -6.46 23.99 -27.31
C ILE A 17 -6.11 25.22 -26.48
N PRO A 18 -6.53 26.43 -26.89
CA PRO A 18 -6.11 27.68 -26.25
C PRO A 18 -6.64 27.85 -24.82
N ASP A 19 -7.83 27.32 -24.49
CA ASP A 19 -8.37 27.33 -23.13
C ASP A 19 -9.22 26.08 -22.84
N LEU A 20 -8.79 25.29 -21.86
CA LEU A 20 -9.46 24.07 -21.41
C LEU A 20 -10.67 24.35 -20.50
N LYS A 21 -10.81 25.58 -19.98
CA LYS A 21 -11.93 25.98 -19.12
C LYS A 21 -13.10 26.56 -19.91
N LYS A 22 -12.85 26.96 -21.16
CA LYS A 22 -13.84 27.57 -22.05
C LYS A 22 -13.78 26.91 -23.42
N VAL A 23 -14.07 25.62 -23.46
CA VAL A 23 -14.22 24.88 -24.71
C VAL A 23 -15.46 25.39 -25.42
N MET A 24 -15.24 26.02 -26.57
CA MET A 24 -16.28 26.48 -27.48
C MET A 24 -16.88 25.27 -28.18
N GLN A 25 -18.22 25.16 -28.25
CA GLN A 25 -18.87 24.08 -28.98
C GLN A 25 -18.78 24.35 -30.49
N PHE A 26 -17.99 23.55 -31.18
CA PHE A 26 -17.75 23.71 -32.61
C PHE A 26 -18.99 23.34 -33.44
N GLU A 27 -19.85 22.44 -32.94
CA GLU A 27 -21.13 22.11 -33.55
C GLU A 27 -22.08 23.33 -33.62
N GLU A 28 -22.22 24.09 -32.54
CA GLU A 28 -23.09 25.29 -32.48
C GLU A 28 -22.62 26.35 -33.48
N ILE A 29 -21.30 26.58 -33.57
CA ILE A 29 -20.73 27.53 -34.52
C ILE A 29 -20.94 27.07 -35.96
N CYS A 30 -20.77 25.78 -36.24
CA CYS A 30 -20.99 25.25 -37.57
C CYS A 30 -22.45 25.35 -38.02
N ASN A 31 -23.40 25.24 -37.08
CA ASN A 31 -24.83 25.49 -37.31
C ASN A 31 -25.09 26.97 -37.61
N ASP A 32 -24.57 27.87 -36.78
CA ASP A 32 -24.81 29.33 -36.90
C ASP A 32 -24.24 29.93 -38.20
N SER A 33 -23.19 29.33 -38.75
CA SER A 33 -22.55 29.76 -40.00
C SER A 33 -23.04 29.01 -41.25
N GLY A 34 -24.04 28.12 -41.11
CA GLY A 34 -24.74 27.49 -42.23
C GLY A 34 -23.90 26.48 -43.01
N PHE A 35 -22.96 25.79 -42.37
CA PHE A 35 -22.09 24.83 -43.03
C PHE A 35 -22.83 23.54 -43.45
N THR A 36 -22.21 22.76 -44.35
CA THR A 36 -22.73 21.47 -44.81
C THR A 36 -22.81 20.44 -43.68
N LYS A 37 -23.73 19.47 -43.80
CA LYS A 37 -23.95 18.40 -42.81
C LYS A 37 -22.66 17.67 -42.38
N ASN A 38 -21.70 17.53 -43.28
CA ASN A 38 -20.42 16.87 -42.99
C ASN A 38 -19.51 17.71 -42.06
N CYS A 39 -19.59 19.04 -42.14
CA CYS A 39 -18.90 19.93 -41.22
C CYS A 39 -19.54 19.87 -39.83
N LEU A 40 -20.87 19.77 -39.76
CA LEU A 40 -21.59 19.60 -38.50
C LEU A 40 -21.16 18.32 -37.77
N SER A 41 -21.16 17.19 -38.49
CA SER A 41 -20.75 15.91 -37.91
C SER A 41 -19.29 15.90 -37.50
N SER A 42 -18.42 16.61 -38.23
CA SER A 42 -17.01 16.77 -37.85
C SER A 42 -16.84 17.65 -36.61
N GLY A 43 -17.63 18.72 -36.48
CA GLY A 43 -17.69 19.57 -35.29
C GLY A 43 -18.11 18.80 -34.04
N HIS A 44 -19.20 18.02 -34.12
CA HIS A 44 -19.64 17.15 -33.03
C HIS A 44 -18.57 16.13 -32.61
N HIS A 45 -17.87 15.51 -33.58
CA HIS A 45 -16.77 14.61 -33.26
C HIS A 45 -15.61 15.33 -32.57
N LEU A 46 -15.26 16.53 -33.02
CA LEU A 46 -14.22 17.34 -32.41
C LEU A 46 -14.60 17.72 -30.97
N ASP A 47 -15.84 18.18 -30.74
CA ASP A 47 -16.38 18.49 -29.42
C ASP A 47 -16.31 17.27 -28.49
N SER A 48 -16.71 16.10 -29.00
CA SER A 48 -16.62 14.83 -28.28
C SER A 48 -15.18 14.46 -27.92
N VAL A 49 -14.23 14.62 -28.84
CA VAL A 49 -12.81 14.33 -28.59
C VAL A 49 -12.22 15.31 -27.57
N VAL A 50 -12.50 16.61 -27.70
CA VAL A 50 -12.04 17.62 -26.75
C VAL A 50 -12.62 17.38 -25.36
N HIS A 51 -13.90 17.03 -25.27
CA HIS A 51 -14.55 16.67 -24.01
C HIS A 51 -13.86 15.47 -23.36
N ASN A 52 -13.61 14.40 -24.12
CA ASN A 52 -12.91 13.22 -23.63
C ASN A 52 -11.49 13.54 -23.13
N ILE A 53 -10.75 14.40 -23.84
CA ILE A 53 -9.41 14.81 -23.41
C ILE A 53 -9.48 15.62 -22.11
N CYS A 54 -10.41 16.58 -22.01
CA CYS A 54 -10.60 17.38 -20.80
C CYS A 54 -10.99 16.51 -19.60
N GLN A 55 -11.91 15.55 -19.81
CA GLN A 55 -12.31 14.61 -18.78
C GLN A 55 -11.14 13.73 -18.32
N ASN A 56 -10.34 13.18 -19.24
CA ASN A 56 -9.19 12.35 -18.88
C ASN A 56 -8.02 13.10 -18.22
N ILE A 57 -7.92 14.43 -18.43
CA ILE A 57 -6.94 15.29 -17.74
C ILE A 57 -7.45 15.68 -16.34
N ALA A 58 -8.74 15.98 -16.21
CA ALA A 58 -9.36 16.46 -14.98
C ALA A 58 -9.71 15.33 -14.00
N GLU A 59 -10.24 14.23 -14.51
CA GLU A 59 -10.53 13.04 -13.71
C GLU A 59 -9.25 12.23 -13.56
N GLY A 60 -8.77 12.12 -12.33
CA GLY A 60 -7.75 11.15 -11.99
C GLY A 60 -8.31 9.76 -12.25
N THR A 61 -8.11 9.22 -13.46
CA THR A 61 -8.46 7.85 -13.81
C THR A 61 -7.96 6.95 -12.68
N ASN A 62 -8.88 6.21 -12.06
CA ASN A 62 -8.61 5.33 -10.93
C ASN A 62 -7.83 4.08 -11.38
N TYR A 63 -6.65 4.26 -11.99
CA TYR A 63 -5.76 3.18 -12.45
C TYR A 63 -5.50 2.15 -11.36
N PHE A 64 -5.50 2.60 -10.11
CA PHE A 64 -5.35 1.75 -8.95
C PHE A 64 -6.55 0.80 -8.76
N LYS A 65 -7.77 1.29 -8.95
CA LYS A 65 -9.00 0.48 -8.93
C LYS A 65 -8.99 -0.53 -10.08
N LEU A 66 -8.66 -0.07 -11.30
CA LEU A 66 -8.53 -0.94 -12.46
C LEU A 66 -7.50 -2.06 -12.24
N LEU A 67 -6.34 -1.74 -11.66
CA LEU A 67 -5.31 -2.73 -11.35
C LEU A 67 -5.82 -3.75 -10.32
N ILE A 68 -6.47 -3.29 -9.25
CA ILE A 68 -7.09 -4.18 -8.26
C ILE A 68 -8.12 -5.10 -8.92
N ASP A 69 -9.03 -4.55 -9.73
CA ASP A 69 -10.12 -5.29 -10.35
C ASP A 69 -9.62 -6.38 -11.31
N VAL A 70 -8.60 -6.07 -12.12
CA VAL A 70 -7.97 -7.04 -13.02
C VAL A 70 -7.34 -8.19 -12.23
N PHE A 71 -6.65 -7.89 -11.13
CA PHE A 71 -6.03 -8.93 -10.30
C PHE A 71 -7.07 -9.74 -9.51
N ILE A 72 -8.18 -9.15 -9.08
CA ILE A 72 -9.30 -9.89 -8.47
C ILE A 72 -9.84 -10.91 -9.46
N GLN A 73 -10.11 -10.50 -10.70
CA GLN A 73 -10.59 -11.40 -11.75
C GLN A 73 -9.61 -12.53 -12.04
N ALA A 74 -8.31 -12.22 -12.16
CA ALA A 74 -7.27 -13.22 -12.41
C ALA A 74 -7.10 -14.22 -11.26
N MET A 75 -7.24 -13.76 -10.01
CA MET A 75 -7.05 -14.58 -8.81
C MET A 75 -8.29 -15.39 -8.43
N SER A 76 -9.50 -14.99 -8.86
CA SER A 76 -10.77 -15.68 -8.57
C SER A 76 -11.00 -16.95 -9.40
N ASN A 77 -10.04 -17.36 -10.23
CA ASN A 77 -10.14 -18.59 -11.01
C ASN A 77 -10.18 -19.85 -10.11
N SER A 78 -11.00 -20.83 -10.47
CA SER A 78 -11.22 -22.07 -9.69
C SER A 78 -9.96 -22.90 -9.43
N ASN A 79 -8.89 -22.70 -10.20
CA ASN A 79 -7.60 -23.33 -9.98
C ASN A 79 -6.83 -22.78 -8.76
N ASN A 80 -7.26 -21.66 -8.19
CA ASN A 80 -6.56 -20.93 -7.14
C ASN A 80 -7.20 -21.08 -5.75
N SER A 81 -7.84 -22.22 -5.46
CA SER A 81 -8.47 -22.48 -4.15
C SER A 81 -7.49 -22.36 -2.97
N HIS A 82 -6.21 -22.65 -3.19
CA HIS A 82 -5.14 -22.52 -2.19
C HIS A 82 -4.92 -21.06 -1.73
N LEU A 83 -5.28 -20.06 -2.53
CA LEU A 83 -5.11 -18.66 -2.18
C LEU A 83 -6.03 -18.24 -1.03
N HIS A 84 -7.13 -18.95 -0.78
CA HIS A 84 -7.98 -18.70 0.39
C HIS A 84 -7.26 -18.91 1.72
N ASN A 85 -6.23 -19.77 1.76
CA ASN A 85 -5.45 -20.02 2.98
C ASN A 85 -4.22 -19.12 3.12
N PHE A 86 -4.06 -18.11 2.25
CA PHE A 86 -2.88 -17.24 2.26
C PHE A 86 -2.68 -16.53 3.61
N TYR A 87 -3.77 -16.20 4.31
CA TYR A 87 -3.72 -15.52 5.61
C TYR A 87 -2.94 -16.31 6.68
N ILE A 88 -2.85 -17.64 6.56
CA ILE A 88 -2.13 -18.52 7.49
C ILE A 88 -0.62 -18.34 7.40
N ILE A 89 -0.09 -17.95 6.23
CA ILE A 89 1.35 -17.78 6.00
C ILE A 89 1.85 -16.42 6.51
N ILE A 90 0.95 -15.43 6.64
CA ILE A 90 1.29 -14.05 7.04
C ILE A 90 2.05 -14.01 8.37
N PRO A 91 1.64 -14.70 9.45
CA PRO A 91 2.40 -14.75 10.70
C PRO A 91 3.88 -15.11 10.51
N SER A 92 4.19 -16.17 9.77
CA SER A 92 5.56 -16.61 9.50
C SER A 92 6.35 -15.56 8.70
N LEU A 93 5.72 -14.91 7.73
CA LEU A 93 6.34 -13.82 6.97
C LEU A 93 6.62 -12.60 7.84
N THR A 94 5.71 -12.25 8.76
CA THR A 94 5.93 -11.11 9.66
C THR A 94 7.14 -11.32 10.58
N LEU A 95 7.34 -12.54 11.08
CA LEU A 95 8.52 -12.91 11.88
C LEU A 95 9.81 -12.76 11.06
N ASN A 96 9.83 -13.34 9.85
CA ASN A 96 11.00 -13.27 8.98
C ASN A 96 11.33 -11.82 8.57
N PHE A 97 10.31 -11.02 8.27
CA PHE A 97 10.48 -9.62 7.94
C PHE A 97 11.11 -8.82 9.07
N ILE A 98 10.70 -9.06 10.32
CA ILE A 98 11.23 -8.34 11.49
C ILE A 98 12.69 -8.68 11.73
N GLU A 99 13.08 -9.96 11.63
CA GLU A 99 14.49 -10.35 11.71
C GLU A 99 15.31 -9.67 10.60
N HIS A 100 14.79 -9.65 9.38
CA HIS A 100 15.45 -8.97 8.27
C HIS A 100 15.52 -7.45 8.48
N SER A 101 14.46 -6.82 9.02
CA SER A 101 14.39 -5.38 9.34
C SER A 101 15.46 -4.99 10.35
N ILE A 102 15.56 -5.73 11.46
CA ILE A 102 16.57 -5.51 12.51
C ILE A 102 17.98 -5.65 11.92
N ASN A 103 18.24 -6.75 11.20
CA ASN A 103 19.53 -6.98 10.56
C ASN A 103 19.89 -5.87 9.55
N SER A 104 18.91 -5.35 8.82
CA SER A 104 19.10 -4.27 7.86
C SER A 104 19.39 -2.93 8.57
N LYS A 105 18.69 -2.64 9.67
CA LYS A 105 18.93 -1.47 10.52
C LYS A 105 20.32 -1.50 11.16
N GLU A 106 20.79 -2.67 11.61
CA GLU A 106 22.16 -2.82 12.12
C GLU A 106 23.22 -2.57 11.05
N LYS A 107 23.01 -3.09 9.83
CA LYS A 107 23.89 -2.88 8.68
C LYS A 107 23.96 -1.40 8.26
N MET A 108 22.85 -0.67 8.38
CA MET A 108 22.80 0.78 8.19
C MET A 108 23.62 1.53 9.23
N TYR A 109 23.45 1.19 10.50
CA TYR A 109 24.22 1.81 11.59
C TYR A 109 25.73 1.63 11.40
N LYS A 110 26.14 0.46 10.89
CA LYS A 110 27.54 0.14 10.58
C LYS A 110 28.06 0.72 9.24
N LYS A 111 27.28 1.55 8.54
CA LYS A 111 27.61 2.15 7.23
C LYS A 111 28.10 1.12 6.18
N SER A 112 27.53 -0.09 6.19
CA SER A 112 27.94 -1.15 5.27
C SER A 112 27.25 -1.03 3.89
N LYS A 113 27.91 -1.49 2.82
CA LYS A 113 27.33 -1.53 1.46
C LYS A 113 26.17 -2.54 1.43
N GLY A 114 25.02 -2.15 0.87
CA GLY A 114 23.82 -3.00 0.75
C GLY A 114 22.68 -2.68 1.72
N ALA A 115 22.73 -1.51 2.37
CA ALA A 115 21.63 -0.98 3.16
C ALA A 115 20.44 -0.56 2.28
N MET A 116 19.58 -1.50 1.93
CA MET A 116 18.26 -1.20 1.36
C MET A 116 17.23 -1.33 2.47
N PHE A 117 16.62 -0.21 2.84
CA PHE A 117 15.54 -0.16 3.82
C PHE A 117 14.26 0.23 3.10
N THR A 118 13.37 -0.74 2.90
CA THR A 118 12.00 -0.48 2.44
C THR A 118 11.06 -0.84 3.58
N ASP A 119 10.57 0.19 4.28
CA ASP A 119 9.74 0.03 5.49
C ASP A 119 8.30 -0.35 5.14
N ASP A 120 7.75 0.25 4.08
CA ASP A 120 6.31 0.17 3.80
C ASP A 120 5.93 -0.87 2.75
N GLY A 121 6.87 -1.29 1.88
CA GLY A 121 6.57 -2.15 0.74
C GLY A 121 5.99 -3.50 1.14
N PHE A 122 6.50 -4.09 2.22
CA PHE A 122 5.99 -5.35 2.77
C PHE A 122 4.58 -5.20 3.35
N ALA A 123 4.35 -4.16 4.16
CA ALA A 123 3.05 -3.88 4.77
C ALA A 123 1.98 -3.56 3.71
N VAL A 124 2.32 -2.76 2.70
CA VAL A 124 1.45 -2.45 1.56
C VAL A 124 1.16 -3.71 0.74
N GLY A 125 2.16 -4.57 0.52
CA GLY A 125 1.99 -5.84 -0.21
C GLY A 125 1.04 -6.81 0.49
N ILE A 126 1.18 -6.99 1.82
CA ILE A 126 0.25 -7.81 2.60
C ILE A 126 -1.17 -7.25 2.52
N ALA A 127 -1.33 -5.94 2.73
CA ALA A 127 -2.64 -5.30 2.70
C ALA A 127 -3.29 -5.40 1.31
N TYR A 128 -2.51 -5.31 0.23
CA TYR A 128 -2.95 -5.50 -1.14
C TYR A 128 -3.46 -6.92 -1.40
N LEU A 129 -2.69 -7.95 -0.99
CA LEU A 129 -3.08 -9.35 -1.16
C LEU A 129 -4.32 -9.71 -0.34
N LEU A 130 -4.38 -9.28 0.93
CA LEU A 130 -5.56 -9.45 1.78
C LEU A 130 -6.79 -8.79 1.18
N ARG A 131 -6.62 -7.64 0.51
CA ARG A 131 -7.70 -6.94 -0.16
C ARG A 131 -8.20 -7.67 -1.40
N ILE A 132 -7.31 -8.12 -2.29
CA ILE A 132 -7.68 -8.84 -3.52
C ILE A 132 -8.40 -10.14 -3.19
N LEU A 133 -7.90 -10.87 -2.20
CA LEU A 133 -8.42 -12.19 -1.85
C LEU A 133 -9.62 -12.13 -0.89
N GLY A 134 -9.97 -10.95 -0.38
CA GLY A 134 -11.08 -10.79 0.57
C GLY A 134 -10.83 -11.37 1.97
N LEU A 135 -9.60 -11.75 2.31
CA LEU A 135 -9.26 -12.51 3.53
C LEU A 135 -9.07 -11.64 4.78
N ASN A 136 -9.52 -10.37 4.75
CA ASN A 136 -9.33 -9.43 5.85
C ASN A 136 -9.96 -9.96 7.15
N ASN A 137 -11.18 -10.49 7.08
CA ASN A 137 -11.90 -11.00 8.26
C ASN A 137 -11.25 -12.25 8.83
N GLU A 138 -10.78 -13.16 7.96
CA GLU A 138 -10.09 -14.39 8.37
C GLU A 138 -8.76 -14.07 9.02
N PHE A 139 -8.01 -13.12 8.47
CA PHE A 139 -6.79 -12.63 9.08
C PHE A 139 -7.03 -11.99 10.45
N ASP A 140 -8.07 -11.18 10.61
CA ASP A 140 -8.42 -10.56 11.90
C ASP A 140 -8.83 -11.62 12.95
N SER A 141 -9.43 -12.73 12.51
CA SER A 141 -9.81 -13.84 13.38
C SER A 141 -8.61 -14.53 14.05
N LEU A 142 -7.43 -14.51 13.42
CA LEU A 142 -6.20 -15.07 13.99
C LEU A 142 -5.74 -14.32 15.23
N LYS A 143 -6.10 -13.04 15.38
CA LYS A 143 -5.62 -12.14 16.44
C LYS A 143 -4.09 -12.17 16.61
N TRP A 144 -3.36 -12.42 15.51
CA TRP A 144 -1.93 -12.69 15.53
C TRP A 144 -1.12 -11.59 16.26
N PHE A 145 -1.34 -10.33 15.89
CA PHE A 145 -0.63 -9.21 16.51
C PHE A 145 -0.95 -9.03 17.99
N GLN A 146 -2.17 -9.34 18.41
CA GLN A 146 -2.54 -9.32 19.83
C GLN A 146 -1.77 -10.40 20.59
N SER A 147 -1.81 -11.64 20.12
CA SER A 147 -1.10 -12.77 20.74
C SER A 147 0.41 -12.54 20.81
N VAL A 148 0.98 -11.90 19.78
CA VAL A 148 2.39 -11.50 19.78
C VAL A 148 2.65 -10.43 20.84
N SER A 149 1.82 -9.38 20.92
CA SER A 149 2.00 -8.31 21.91
C SER A 149 1.97 -8.85 23.33
N GLU A 150 0.96 -9.66 23.66
CA GLU A 150 0.80 -10.27 24.99
C GLU A 150 2.02 -11.13 25.37
N ASN A 151 2.53 -11.96 24.43
CA ASN A 151 3.70 -12.80 24.64
C ASN A 151 4.99 -11.99 24.89
N TYR A 152 5.20 -10.91 24.13
CA TYR A 152 6.37 -10.04 24.33
C TYR A 152 6.27 -9.24 25.64
N GLU A 153 5.09 -8.75 26.00
CA GLU A 153 4.86 -8.05 27.27
C GLU A 153 5.11 -8.97 28.48
N GLU A 154 4.61 -10.21 28.44
CA GLU A 154 4.84 -11.20 29.49
C GLU A 154 6.35 -11.47 29.65
N LYS A 155 7.06 -11.74 28.55
CA LYS A 155 8.52 -11.96 28.56
C LYS A 155 9.30 -10.76 29.11
N LEU A 156 8.91 -9.54 28.73
CA LEU A 156 9.54 -8.32 29.23
C LEU A 156 9.30 -8.14 30.74
N ASN A 157 8.10 -8.46 31.23
CA ASN A 157 7.78 -8.38 32.65
C ASN A 157 8.53 -9.42 33.49
N VAL A 158 8.65 -10.65 32.98
CA VAL A 158 9.47 -11.69 33.62
C VAL A 158 10.92 -11.24 33.72
N LEU A 159 11.51 -10.72 32.64
CA LEU A 159 12.90 -10.24 32.66
C LEU A 159 13.11 -9.05 33.60
N LYS A 160 12.17 -8.10 33.67
CA LYS A 160 12.22 -6.99 34.64
C LYS A 160 12.21 -7.50 36.07
N SER A 161 11.33 -8.45 36.40
CA SER A 161 11.27 -9.01 37.75
C SER A 161 12.55 -9.76 38.11
N GLN A 162 13.15 -10.48 37.15
CA GLN A 162 14.44 -11.16 37.33
C GLN A 162 15.60 -10.17 37.50
N GLU A 163 15.61 -9.06 36.78
CA GLU A 163 16.62 -7.99 36.92
C GLU A 163 16.54 -7.34 38.31
N ILE A 164 15.32 -7.05 38.81
CA ILE A 164 15.09 -6.52 40.18
C ILE A 164 15.54 -7.51 41.26
N ASN A 165 15.36 -8.81 41.05
CA ASN A 165 15.80 -9.83 41.99
C ASN A 165 17.33 -10.03 41.92
N ALA A 166 17.93 -10.02 40.72
CA ALA A 166 19.38 -10.13 40.53
C ALA A 166 20.15 -8.90 41.06
N LEU A 167 19.50 -7.73 41.13
CA LEU A 167 20.00 -6.53 41.81
C LEU A 167 20.28 -6.76 43.30
N LYS A 168 19.64 -7.75 43.93
CA LYS A 168 19.83 -8.08 45.35
C LYS A 168 20.94 -9.09 45.61
N ASP A 169 21.18 -10.01 44.68
CA ASP A 169 21.99 -11.22 44.95
C ASP A 169 23.28 -11.34 44.11
N ASP A 170 23.39 -10.80 42.89
CA ASP A 170 24.58 -11.04 42.06
C ASP A 170 24.83 -10.01 40.93
N ALA A 171 25.89 -9.21 41.05
CA ALA A 171 26.25 -8.15 40.09
C ALA A 171 26.67 -8.67 38.70
N LYS A 172 27.12 -9.93 38.60
CA LYS A 172 27.57 -10.53 37.33
C LYS A 172 26.41 -10.95 36.41
N LEU A 173 25.23 -11.21 36.96
CA LEU A 173 24.05 -11.61 36.19
C LEU A 173 23.33 -10.42 35.55
N GLN A 174 23.60 -9.19 35.99
CA GLN A 174 22.90 -7.98 35.52
C GLN A 174 23.17 -7.67 34.04
N GLN A 175 24.43 -7.79 33.59
CA GLN A 175 24.79 -7.51 32.19
C GLN A 175 24.05 -8.40 31.17
N PRO A 176 24.04 -9.75 31.28
CA PRO A 176 23.33 -10.59 30.32
C PRO A 176 21.80 -10.42 30.37
N LEU A 177 21.21 -10.15 31.55
CA LEU A 177 19.78 -9.86 31.71
C LEU A 177 19.39 -8.54 31.01
N SER A 178 20.16 -7.48 31.23
CA SER A 178 19.92 -6.18 30.61
C SER A 178 20.05 -6.21 29.08
N LEU A 179 21.04 -6.95 28.55
CA LEU A 179 21.20 -7.17 27.10
C LEU A 179 20.01 -7.93 26.50
N SER A 180 19.53 -8.97 27.19
CA SER A 180 18.38 -9.77 26.76
C SER A 180 17.09 -8.96 26.75
N TYR A 181 16.89 -8.13 27.78
CA TYR A 181 15.77 -7.19 27.87
C TYR A 181 15.79 -6.19 26.71
N THR A 182 16.93 -5.54 26.48
CA THR A 182 17.11 -4.57 25.39
C THR A 182 16.82 -5.20 24.03
N ARG A 183 17.32 -6.42 23.80
CA ARG A 183 17.07 -7.16 22.55
C ARG A 183 15.57 -7.43 22.36
N LEU A 184 14.89 -7.98 23.37
CA LEU A 184 13.45 -8.23 23.30
C LEU A 184 12.63 -6.95 23.06
N GLN A 185 13.03 -5.84 23.67
CA GLN A 185 12.38 -4.55 23.47
C GLN A 185 12.50 -4.06 22.02
N VAL A 186 13.66 -4.26 21.37
CA VAL A 186 13.84 -3.94 19.95
C VAL A 186 12.89 -4.77 19.08
N TYR A 187 12.82 -6.09 19.29
CA TYR A 187 11.90 -6.96 18.55
C TYR A 187 10.44 -6.53 18.73
N TYR A 188 10.02 -6.25 19.96
CA TYR A 188 8.66 -5.80 20.25
C TYR A 188 8.33 -4.47 19.55
N LYS A 189 9.26 -3.50 19.57
CA LYS A 189 9.09 -2.22 18.88
C LYS A 189 8.93 -2.40 17.37
N GLU A 190 9.74 -3.25 16.76
CA GLU A 190 9.64 -3.54 15.32
C GLU A 190 8.31 -4.23 14.96
N PHE A 191 7.83 -5.13 15.81
CA PHE A 191 6.50 -5.73 15.67
C PHE A 191 5.39 -4.69 15.69
N MET A 192 5.45 -3.74 16.63
CA MET A 192 4.44 -2.68 16.74
C MET A 192 4.49 -1.72 15.55
N LEU A 193 5.68 -1.37 15.04
CA LEU A 193 5.82 -0.58 13.83
C LEU A 193 5.19 -1.28 12.62
N LEU A 194 5.46 -2.57 12.46
CA LEU A 194 4.86 -3.37 11.39
C LEU A 194 3.33 -3.42 11.51
N TYR A 195 2.80 -3.59 12.73
CA TYR A 195 1.35 -3.56 12.99
C TYR A 195 0.73 -2.23 12.55
N TYR A 196 1.31 -1.09 12.92
CA TYR A 196 0.80 0.23 12.50
C TYR A 196 0.88 0.43 10.99
N ASN A 197 1.98 -0.01 10.34
CA ASN A 197 2.15 0.08 8.89
C ASN A 197 1.11 -0.77 8.15
N ILE A 198 0.86 -2.01 8.61
CA ILE A 198 -0.14 -2.89 8.00
C ILE A 198 -1.55 -2.32 8.17
N ASN A 199 -1.91 -1.84 9.36
CA ASN A 199 -3.24 -1.24 9.56
C ASN A 199 -3.44 0.02 8.74
N SER A 200 -2.42 0.88 8.66
CA SER A 200 -2.46 2.08 7.81
C SER A 200 -2.64 1.70 6.33
N ALA A 201 -1.91 0.70 5.85
CA ALA A 201 -2.06 0.20 4.50
C ALA A 201 -3.46 -0.42 4.27
N ARG A 202 -3.98 -1.20 5.21
CA ARG A 202 -5.34 -1.77 5.11
C ARG A 202 -6.41 -0.69 5.00
N ILE A 203 -6.33 0.37 5.81
CA ILE A 203 -7.24 1.52 5.73
C ILE A 203 -7.17 2.18 4.35
N PHE A 204 -5.96 2.37 3.81
CA PHE A 204 -5.78 2.92 2.47
C PHE A 204 -6.49 2.10 1.37
N PHE A 205 -6.47 0.77 1.49
CA PHE A 205 -7.18 -0.13 0.57
C PHE A 205 -8.69 -0.26 0.85
N GLN A 206 -9.15 0.00 2.08
CA GLN A 206 -10.58 -0.01 2.46
C GLN A 206 -11.30 1.28 2.10
N ALA A 207 -10.67 2.45 2.33
CA ALA A 207 -11.26 3.76 2.09
C ALA A 207 -11.57 4.03 0.60
N ARG A 208 -10.97 3.25 -0.31
CA ARG A 208 -11.22 3.31 -1.76
C ARG A 208 -12.33 2.36 -2.25
N ASN A 209 -13.20 1.88 -1.35
CA ASN A 209 -14.54 1.45 -1.73
C ASN A 209 -15.34 2.67 -2.25
N ILE A 210 -14.96 3.16 -3.43
CA ILE A 210 -15.71 4.12 -4.21
C ILE A 210 -16.77 3.29 -4.93
N ASN A 211 -17.98 3.27 -4.35
CA ASN A 211 -19.20 2.98 -5.11
C ASN A 211 -19.22 3.88 -6.35
#